data_AF-A0A6I1MUH7-F1
#
_entry.id   AF-A0A6I1MUH7-F1
#
_cell.length_a   1.000
_cell.length_b   1.000
_cell.length_c   1.000
_cell.angle_alpha   90.00
_cell.angle_beta   90.00
_cell.angle_gamma   90.00
#
_symmetry.space_group_name_H-M   'P 1'
#
loop_
_entity.id
_entity.type
_entity.pdbx_description
1 polymer ?
#
loop_
_entity_poly.entity_id
_entity_poly.type
_entity_poly.pdbx_seq_one_letter_code
_entity_poly.pdbx_strand_id
1 'polypeptide(L)'
;MLACSALGGCALTRVSDATLAEEAEKLHAVGLTTDAARKVATEHGFECSPYINRDVSVSTKDGVRKTDMLECSKKSLELVCPQRRYVVFNIDPATGLVRAVGKRFTQNSCF
;
A
#
# COMPACT_ATOMS: atom_id res chain seq x y z
N MET A 1 45.17 -11.97 -19.06
CA MET A 1 44.04 -12.56 -18.30
C MET A 1 42.88 -11.58 -18.37
N LEU A 2 41.81 -11.95 -19.09
CA LEU A 2 40.55 -11.23 -19.05
C LEU A 2 39.91 -11.44 -17.67
N ALA A 3 39.80 -10.39 -16.86
CA ALA A 3 38.97 -10.41 -15.67
C ALA A 3 37.59 -9.88 -16.05
N CYS A 4 36.63 -10.80 -16.11
CA CYS A 4 35.21 -10.58 -16.35
C CYS A 4 34.62 -9.50 -15.44
N SER A 5 33.99 -8.50 -16.05
CA SER A 5 32.60 -8.13 -15.82
C SER A 5 32.02 -8.43 -14.42
N ALA A 6 32.22 -7.53 -13.46
CA ALA A 6 31.28 -7.37 -12.35
C ALA A 6 30.19 -6.38 -12.78
N LEU A 7 29.34 -6.81 -13.73
CA LEU A 7 28.08 -6.16 -14.02
C LEU A 7 27.09 -6.45 -12.89
N GLY A 8 26.49 -5.39 -12.34
CA GLY A 8 25.14 -5.40 -11.77
C GLY A 8 24.98 -5.97 -10.37
N GLY A 9 24.91 -5.11 -9.35
CA GLY A 9 24.67 -5.61 -8.00
C GLY A 9 24.23 -4.61 -6.93
N CYS A 10 23.55 -3.51 -7.27
CA CYS A 10 22.86 -2.65 -6.29
C CYS A 10 21.60 -2.02 -6.92
N ALA A 11 20.62 -2.83 -7.31
CA ALA A 11 19.34 -2.32 -7.82
C ALA A 11 18.13 -3.11 -7.30
N LEU A 12 18.28 -3.82 -6.17
CA LEU A 12 17.29 -4.79 -5.68
C LEU A 12 16.40 -4.26 -4.55
N THR A 13 16.22 -2.95 -4.45
CA THR A 13 15.64 -2.38 -3.24
C THR A 13 14.32 -1.63 -3.47
N ARG A 14 13.99 -1.27 -4.71
CA ARG A 14 12.69 -0.69 -5.08
C ARG A 14 11.65 -1.78 -5.29
N VAL A 15 10.55 -1.70 -4.53
CA VAL A 15 9.37 -2.55 -4.71
C VAL A 15 8.65 -2.10 -5.99
N SER A 16 8.44 -3.05 -6.89
CA SER A 16 7.70 -2.83 -8.13
C SER A 16 6.20 -2.64 -7.86
N ASP A 17 5.50 -2.00 -8.80
CA ASP A 17 4.05 -1.84 -8.72
C ASP A 17 3.29 -3.17 -8.72
N ALA A 18 3.82 -4.18 -9.44
CA ALA A 18 3.28 -5.54 -9.44
C ALA A 18 3.44 -6.21 -8.07
N THR A 19 4.61 -6.08 -7.44
CA THR A 19 4.86 -6.64 -6.10
C THR A 19 3.94 -5.99 -5.06
N LEU A 20 3.73 -4.67 -5.13
CA LEU A 20 2.79 -4.02 -4.22
C LEU A 20 1.33 -4.43 -4.49
N ALA A 21 0.97 -4.70 -5.74
CA ALA A 21 -0.37 -5.26 -6.06
C ALA A 21 -0.57 -6.62 -5.41
N GLU A 22 0.40 -7.51 -5.56
CA GLU A 22 0.38 -8.85 -4.98
C GLU A 22 0.32 -8.79 -3.44
N GLU A 23 1.10 -7.90 -2.82
CA GLU A 23 1.05 -7.70 -1.37
C GLU A 23 -0.31 -7.16 -0.90
N ALA A 24 -0.93 -6.25 -1.65
CA ALA A 24 -2.25 -5.73 -1.33
C ALA A 24 -3.35 -6.80 -1.50
N GLU A 25 -3.23 -7.65 -2.53
CA GLU A 25 -4.15 -8.77 -2.77
C GLU A 25 -4.06 -9.83 -1.67
N LYS A 26 -2.84 -10.17 -1.23
CA LYS A 26 -2.58 -11.12 -0.13
C LYS A 26 -3.16 -10.72 1.21
N LEU A 27 -3.56 -9.46 1.40
CA LEU A 27 -4.27 -9.04 2.61
C LEU A 27 -5.69 -9.60 2.68
N HIS A 28 -6.28 -10.05 1.55
CA HIS A 28 -7.63 -10.59 1.47
C HIS A 28 -8.66 -9.75 2.24
N ALA A 29 -8.51 -8.42 2.18
CA ALA A 29 -9.18 -7.52 3.12
C ALA A 29 -10.61 -7.15 2.73
N VAL A 30 -11.04 -7.43 1.50
CA VAL A 30 -12.41 -7.12 1.04
C VAL A 30 -13.43 -7.91 1.87
N GLY A 31 -14.44 -7.21 2.38
CA GLY A 31 -15.45 -7.75 3.28
C GLY A 31 -15.07 -7.74 4.77
N LEU A 32 -13.81 -7.41 5.11
CA LEU A 32 -13.41 -7.26 6.52
C LEU A 32 -13.92 -5.94 7.10
N THR A 33 -14.09 -5.91 8.42
CA THR A 33 -14.27 -4.66 9.16
C THR A 33 -12.97 -3.84 9.14
N THR A 34 -13.06 -2.54 9.40
CA THR A 34 -11.90 -1.66 9.50
C THR A 34 -10.83 -2.17 10.47
N ASP A 35 -11.23 -2.69 11.63
CA ASP A 35 -10.30 -3.18 12.65
C ASP A 35 -9.63 -4.50 12.23
N ALA A 36 -10.38 -5.38 11.57
CA ALA A 36 -9.82 -6.61 11.03
C ALA A 36 -8.83 -6.32 9.88
N ALA A 37 -9.16 -5.38 8.98
CA ALA A 37 -8.26 -4.95 7.92
C ALA A 37 -6.97 -4.31 8.48
N ARG A 38 -7.09 -3.48 9.52
CA ARG A 38 -5.95 -2.92 10.26
C ARG A 38 -5.05 -4.02 10.83
N LYS A 39 -5.66 -5.01 11.50
CA LYS A 39 -4.94 -6.13 12.10
C LYS A 39 -4.15 -6.91 11.04
N VAL A 40 -4.80 -7.34 9.97
CA VAL A 40 -4.14 -8.11 8.89
C VAL A 40 -3.02 -7.29 8.24
N ALA A 41 -3.24 -6.01 7.95
CA ALA A 41 -2.18 -5.14 7.43
C ALA A 41 -0.96 -5.09 8.38
N THR A 42 -1.21 -4.99 9.68
CA THR A 42 -0.17 -4.93 10.72
C THR A 42 0.61 -6.24 10.83
N GLU A 43 -0.08 -7.39 10.75
CA GLU A 43 0.54 -8.71 10.70
C GLU A 43 1.44 -8.89 9.46
N HIS A 44 1.12 -8.20 8.35
CA HIS A 44 1.94 -8.14 7.14
C HIS A 44 3.01 -7.02 7.16
N GLY A 45 3.21 -6.38 8.31
CA GLY A 45 4.26 -5.40 8.55
C GLY A 45 3.96 -3.99 8.03
N PHE A 46 2.70 -3.66 7.77
CA PHE A 46 2.29 -2.28 7.52
C PHE A 46 1.97 -1.57 8.84
N GLU A 47 2.24 -0.27 8.89
CA GLU A 47 1.84 0.61 9.96
C GLU A 47 0.62 1.42 9.51
N CYS A 48 -0.51 1.26 10.21
CA CYS A 48 -1.76 1.91 9.86
C CYS A 48 -1.94 3.26 10.56
N SER A 49 -2.48 4.24 9.83
CA SER A 49 -2.89 5.53 10.41
C SER A 49 -3.82 5.31 11.60
N PRO A 50 -3.63 6.00 12.73
CA PRO A 50 -4.54 5.92 13.87
C PRO A 50 -5.92 6.53 13.54
N TYR A 51 -6.01 7.30 12.45
CA TYR A 51 -7.22 7.98 12.00
C TYR A 51 -7.79 7.33 10.73
N ILE A 52 -9.12 7.37 10.62
CA ILE A 52 -9.86 7.06 9.39
C ILE A 52 -10.21 8.39 8.72
N ASN A 53 -9.84 8.53 7.45
CA ASN A 53 -10.25 9.68 6.64
C ASN A 53 -11.68 9.44 6.18
N ARG A 54 -12.64 10.19 6.73
CA ARG A 54 -14.07 10.00 6.43
C ARG A 54 -14.52 10.80 5.22
N ASP A 55 -15.60 10.34 4.59
CA ASP A 55 -16.31 11.07 3.52
C ASP A 55 -15.42 11.52 2.35
N VAL A 56 -14.43 10.70 2.01
CA VAL A 56 -13.52 11.01 0.91
C VAL A 56 -14.17 10.69 -0.43
N SER A 57 -14.08 11.64 -1.35
CA SER A 57 -14.56 11.48 -2.72
C SER A 57 -13.54 10.67 -3.52
N VAL A 58 -13.96 9.52 -4.06
CA VAL A 58 -13.14 8.67 -4.92
C VAL A 58 -13.82 8.48 -6.26
N SER A 59 -13.10 8.75 -7.34
CA SER A 59 -13.58 8.53 -8.70
C SER A 59 -13.59 7.04 -9.01
N THR A 60 -14.75 6.53 -9.40
CA THR A 60 -14.97 5.16 -9.84
C THR A 60 -15.51 5.15 -11.27
N LYS A 61 -15.64 3.97 -11.88
CA LYS A 61 -16.24 3.82 -13.22
C LYS A 61 -17.68 4.33 -13.27
N ASP A 62 -18.39 4.27 -12.15
CA ASP A 62 -19.80 4.67 -12.02
C ASP A 62 -19.96 6.12 -11.53
N GLY A 63 -18.86 6.89 -11.46
CA GLY A 63 -18.84 8.27 -10.98
C GLY A 63 -18.10 8.44 -9.64
N VAL A 64 -18.29 9.61 -9.01
CA VAL A 64 -17.66 9.94 -7.72
C VAL A 64 -18.47 9.37 -6.58
N ARG A 65 -17.82 8.60 -5.70
CA ARG A 65 -18.44 8.03 -4.50
C ARG A 65 -17.76 8.50 -3.23
N LYS A 66 -18.54 8.62 -2.16
CA LYS A 66 -18.03 8.85 -0.80
C LYS A 66 -17.63 7.52 -0.15
N THR A 67 -16.44 7.49 0.43
CA THR A 67 -15.89 6.33 1.14
C THR A 67 -15.09 6.80 2.35
N ASP A 68 -15.05 5.95 3.37
CA ASP A 68 -14.07 6.09 4.43
C ASP A 68 -12.77 5.42 3.99
N MET A 69 -11.62 5.97 4.40
CA MET A 69 -10.31 5.45 4.04
C MET A 69 -9.43 5.23 5.26
N LEU A 70 -8.90 4.01 5.35
CA LEU A 70 -7.79 3.68 6.24
C LEU A 70 -6.53 3.49 5.40
N GLU A 71 -5.53 4.35 5.62
CA GLU A 71 -4.22 4.21 5.00
C GLU A 71 -3.26 3.43 5.93
N CYS A 72 -2.56 2.44 5.36
CA CYS A 72 -1.46 1.79 6.03
C CYS A 72 -0.22 1.84 5.14
N SER A 73 0.94 2.09 5.75
CA SER A 73 2.19 2.30 5.03
C SER A 73 3.27 1.33 5.49
N LYS A 74 4.17 0.98 4.58
CA LYS A 74 5.36 0.20 4.86
C LYS A 74 6.55 0.91 4.23
N LYS A 75 7.65 1.02 4.95
CA LYS A 75 8.90 1.58 4.42
C LYS A 75 9.78 0.44 3.91
N SER A 76 10.43 0.63 2.76
CA SER A 76 11.51 -0.26 2.33
C SER A 76 12.70 -0.14 3.28
N LEU A 77 13.51 -1.20 3.36
CA LEU A 77 14.73 -1.24 4.18
C LEU A 77 15.90 -0.47 3.57
N GLU A 78 15.70 0.23 2.45
CA GLU A 78 16.70 1.13 1.88
C GLU A 78 17.09 2.24 2.86
N LEU A 79 18.39 2.31 3.18
CA LEU A 79 18.95 3.37 4.02
C LEU A 79 19.09 4.69 3.25
N VAL A 80 19.36 4.63 1.94
CA VAL A 80 19.69 5.82 1.14
C VAL A 80 18.43 6.46 0.55
N CYS A 81 17.39 5.68 0.21
CA CYS A 81 16.17 6.18 -0.44
C CYS A 81 14.92 5.36 -0.09
N PRO A 82 14.41 5.41 1.16
CA PRO A 82 13.31 4.58 1.57
C PRO A 82 12.04 4.90 0.77
N GLN A 83 11.64 3.97 -0.09
CA GLN A 83 10.35 3.97 -0.75
C GLN A 83 9.28 3.70 0.30
N ARG A 84 8.33 4.62 0.44
CA ARG A 84 7.13 4.37 1.24
C ARG A 84 6.02 3.89 0.33
N ARG A 85 5.52 2.70 0.62
CA ARG A 85 4.40 2.07 -0.08
C ARG A 85 3.19 2.04 0.81
N TYR A 86 2.02 2.22 0.22
CA TYR A 86 0.76 2.34 0.93
C TYR A 86 -0.23 1.34 0.38
N VAL A 87 -0.99 0.75 1.29
CA VAL A 87 -2.28 0.11 1.01
C VAL A 87 -3.37 1.01 1.59
N VAL A 88 -4.46 1.18 0.84
CA VAL A 88 -5.56 2.07 1.19
C VAL A 88 -6.85 1.26 1.19
N PHE A 89 -7.42 1.04 2.37
CA PHE A 89 -8.69 0.35 2.49
C PHE A 89 -9.83 1.35 2.28
N ASN A 90 -10.59 1.16 1.20
CA ASN A 90 -11.80 1.92 0.93
C ASN A 90 -12.97 1.19 1.59
N ILE A 91 -13.54 1.83 2.61
CA ILE A 91 -14.56 1.28 3.50
C ILE A 91 -15.91 1.89 3.13
N ASP A 92 -16.92 1.04 2.95
CA ASP A 92 -18.29 1.50 2.77
C ASP A 92 -18.80 2.10 4.09
N PRO A 93 -19.10 3.42 4.15
CA PRO A 93 -19.51 4.06 5.40
C PRO A 93 -20.80 3.48 5.99
N ALA A 94 -21.67 2.91 5.15
CA ALA A 94 -22.94 2.36 5.61
C ALA A 94 -22.78 1.03 6.37
N THR A 95 -21.76 0.23 6.00
CA THR A 95 -21.56 -1.11 6.57
C THR A 95 -20.31 -1.22 7.43
N GLY A 96 -19.37 -0.28 7.31
CA GLY A 96 -18.05 -0.36 7.95
C GLY A 96 -17.14 -1.45 7.37
N LEU A 97 -17.51 -2.02 6.22
CA LEU A 97 -16.77 -3.09 5.55
C LEU A 97 -15.88 -2.55 4.43
N VAL A 98 -14.70 -3.15 4.28
CA VAL A 98 -13.78 -2.87 3.18
C VAL A 98 -14.41 -3.32 1.87
N ARG A 99 -14.59 -2.39 0.95
CA ARG A 99 -15.12 -2.65 -0.40
C ARG A 99 -14.02 -2.85 -1.43
N ALA A 100 -12.90 -2.15 -1.28
CA ALA A 100 -11.77 -2.23 -2.20
C ALA A 100 -10.46 -1.88 -1.50
N VAL A 101 -9.37 -2.47 -1.98
CA VAL A 101 -8.01 -2.18 -1.54
C VAL A 101 -7.29 -1.43 -2.66
N GLY A 102 -6.92 -0.18 -2.40
CA GLY A 102 -6.07 0.62 -3.26
C GLY A 102 -4.59 0.50 -2.88
N LYS A 103 -3.71 0.97 -3.77
CA LYS A 103 -2.27 1.03 -3.54
C LYS A 103 -1.68 2.31 -4.10
N ARG A 104 -0.64 2.82 -3.45
CA ARG A 104 0.17 3.93 -3.97
C ARG A 104 1.59 3.88 -3.46
N PHE A 105 2.50 4.49 -4.21
CA PHE A 105 3.85 4.78 -3.76
C PHE A 105 3.98 6.27 -3.49
N THR A 106 4.78 6.62 -2.49
CA THR A 106 5.48 7.89 -2.48
C THR A 106 6.92 7.59 -2.86
N GLN A 107 7.27 7.85 -4.12
CA GLN A 107 8.67 7.88 -4.51
C GLN A 107 9.23 9.20 -4.00
N ASN A 108 10.00 9.16 -2.92
CA ASN A 108 10.93 10.25 -2.69
C ASN A 108 11.99 10.10 -3.79
N SER A 109 11.98 11.04 -4.75
CA SER A 109 13.08 11.19 -5.71
C SER A 109 14.32 11.56 -4.90
N CYS A 110 15.21 10.60 -4.73
CA CYS A 110 16.58 10.94 -4.41
C CYS A 110 17.20 11.51 -5.69
N PHE A 111 17.67 12.75 -5.59
CA PHE A 111 18.46 13.41 -6.63
C PHE A 111 19.88 12.84 -6.67
#